data_AF-A0A969L525-F1
#
_entry.id   AF-A0A969L525-F1
#
_cell.length_a   1.000
_cell.length_b   1.000
_cell.length_c   1.000
_cell.angle_alpha   90.00
_cell.angle_beta   90.00
_cell.angle_gamma   90.00
#
_symmetry.space_group_name_H-M   'P 1'
#
loop_
_entity.id
_entity.type
_entity.pdbx_description
1 polymer ?
#
loop_
_entity_poly.entity_id
_entity_poly.type
_entity_poly.pdbx_seq_one_letter_code
_entity_poly.pdbx_strand_id
1 'polypeptide(L)'
;MNENNWWTLELEGMPGFEMAMQRVYAWYSGEIIDRPLVRFVAHNAFVDEINRAYPSTNIKDRWFDEEFQVDTFLKSIQGKTFHGETFPVFWPNLGPNFYAALYGAELEFRDVTSWSPPLLEDWTGLDSLKLDMSNQYARKMDDLTRCALEK
;
A
#
# COMPACT_ATOMS: atom_id res chain seq x y z
N MET A 1 10.79 -22.60 -9.93
CA MET A 1 10.50 -21.33 -10.62
C MET A 1 11.25 -21.39 -11.94
N ASN A 2 10.59 -21.14 -13.08
CA ASN A 2 11.31 -21.04 -14.35
C ASN A 2 12.32 -19.89 -14.25
N GLU A 3 13.57 -20.11 -14.68
CA GLU A 3 14.65 -19.12 -14.67
C GLU A 3 14.33 -17.84 -15.47
N ASN A 4 13.23 -17.83 -16.25
CA ASN A 4 12.82 -16.71 -17.11
C ASN A 4 12.04 -15.58 -16.41
N ASN A 5 11.71 -15.67 -15.11
CA ASN A 5 10.92 -14.62 -14.40
C ASN A 5 11.68 -14.01 -13.21
N TRP A 6 12.99 -13.83 -13.33
CA TRP A 6 13.75 -13.08 -12.34
C TRP A 6 13.50 -11.57 -12.47
N TRP A 7 13.66 -10.80 -11.40
CA TRP A 7 13.44 -9.35 -11.38
C TRP A 7 14.55 -8.60 -12.13
N THR A 8 14.52 -8.63 -13.46
CA THR A 8 15.48 -7.91 -14.33
C THR A 8 15.04 -6.46 -14.58
N LEU A 9 14.67 -5.75 -13.52
CA LEU A 9 14.18 -4.37 -13.58
C LEU A 9 15.30 -3.41 -13.16
N GLU A 10 15.53 -2.38 -13.97
CA GLU A 10 16.36 -1.23 -13.58
C GLU A 10 15.46 -0.09 -13.10
N LEU A 11 15.69 0.35 -11.86
CA LEU A 11 15.03 1.51 -11.27
C LEU A 11 16.02 2.67 -11.23
N GLU A 12 15.67 3.81 -11.85
CA GLU A 12 16.53 5.00 -11.94
C GLU A 12 17.08 5.43 -10.56
N GLY A 13 16.23 5.42 -9.53
CA GLY A 13 16.60 5.78 -8.17
C GLY A 13 17.26 4.66 -7.35
N MET A 14 17.37 3.44 -7.85
CA MET A 14 17.89 2.30 -7.09
C MET A 14 18.82 1.41 -7.92
N PRO A 15 20.09 1.82 -8.10
CA PRO A 15 21.10 0.95 -8.67
C PRO A 15 21.29 -0.28 -7.78
N GLY A 16 21.22 -1.48 -8.37
CA GLY A 16 21.34 -2.75 -7.64
C GLY A 16 20.02 -3.33 -7.12
N PHE A 17 18.86 -2.88 -7.65
CA PHE A 17 17.54 -3.45 -7.34
C PHE A 17 17.51 -4.98 -7.44
N GLU A 18 18.11 -5.54 -8.48
CA GLU A 18 18.13 -7.00 -8.69
C GLU A 18 18.76 -7.74 -7.50
N MET A 19 19.95 -7.31 -7.06
CA MET A 19 20.65 -7.91 -5.92
C MET A 19 19.89 -7.67 -4.61
N ALA A 20 19.23 -6.52 -4.46
CA ALA A 20 18.34 -6.27 -3.33
C ALA A 20 17.18 -7.28 -3.28
N MET A 21 16.53 -7.56 -4.41
CA MET A 21 15.50 -8.59 -4.50
C MET A 21 16.06 -9.98 -4.23
N GLN A 22 17.24 -10.34 -4.74
CA GLN A 22 17.90 -11.61 -4.43
C GLN A 22 18.03 -11.82 -2.93
N ARG A 23 18.53 -10.80 -2.21
CA ARG A 23 18.66 -10.86 -0.74
C ARG A 23 17.30 -11.00 -0.06
N VAL A 24 16.27 -10.27 -0.49
CA VAL A 24 14.92 -10.35 0.09
C VAL A 24 14.37 -11.78 -0.01
N TYR A 25 14.48 -12.43 -1.18
CA TYR A 25 14.02 -13.81 -1.35
C TYR A 25 14.86 -14.83 -0.56
N ALA A 26 16.18 -14.64 -0.50
CA ALA A 26 17.06 -15.47 0.32
C ALA A 26 16.65 -15.39 1.81
N TRP A 27 16.39 -14.19 2.31
CA TRP A 27 15.93 -13.98 3.68
C TRP A 27 14.62 -14.71 3.99
N TYR A 28 13.62 -14.65 3.09
CA TYR A 28 12.37 -15.40 3.23
C TYR A 28 12.58 -16.93 3.20
N SER A 29 13.68 -17.39 2.61
CA SER A 29 14.10 -18.80 2.61
C SER A 29 14.96 -19.18 3.82
N GLY A 30 15.22 -18.24 4.74
CA GLY A 30 16.11 -18.45 5.88
C GLY A 30 17.60 -18.43 5.53
N GLU A 31 17.95 -17.93 4.35
CA GLU A 31 19.32 -17.85 3.82
C GLU A 31 19.87 -16.43 3.89
N ILE A 32 21.20 -16.31 3.82
CA ILE A 32 21.92 -15.04 3.73
C ILE A 32 22.90 -15.16 2.57
N ILE A 33 22.86 -14.19 1.64
CA ILE A 33 23.75 -14.17 0.49
C ILE A 33 25.14 -13.66 0.90
N ASP A 34 25.21 -12.41 1.35
CA ASP A 34 26.45 -11.72 1.70
C ASP A 34 26.34 -10.89 2.99
N ARG A 35 25.15 -10.37 3.29
CA ARG A 35 24.83 -9.63 4.53
C ARG A 35 23.33 -9.70 4.86
N PRO A 36 22.92 -9.36 6.09
CA PRO A 36 21.51 -9.16 6.44
C PRO A 36 20.84 -8.06 5.61
N LEU A 37 19.50 -8.13 5.52
CA LEU A 37 18.68 -7.08 4.92
C LEU A 37 18.78 -5.78 5.72
N VAL A 38 18.89 -4.66 5.01
CA VAL A 38 18.89 -3.33 5.61
C VAL A 38 17.89 -2.46 4.86
N ARG A 39 16.90 -1.94 5.59
CA ARG A 39 15.92 -0.99 5.07
C ARG A 39 16.04 0.33 5.81
N PHE A 40 16.17 1.40 5.04
CA PHE A 40 16.09 2.78 5.50
C PHE A 40 14.67 3.30 5.36
N VAL A 41 14.10 3.80 6.47
CA VAL A 41 12.80 4.47 6.50
C VAL A 41 12.93 5.69 7.41
N ALA A 42 12.53 6.86 6.92
CA ALA A 42 12.50 8.05 7.76
C ALA A 42 11.38 7.92 8.81
N HIS A 43 11.68 8.30 10.05
CA HIS A 43 10.69 8.34 11.12
C HIS A 43 9.54 9.28 10.72
N ASN A 44 8.29 8.82 10.85
CA ASN A 44 7.10 9.59 10.49
C ASN A 44 7.02 10.07 9.02
N ALA A 45 7.65 9.38 8.07
CA ALA A 45 7.53 9.72 6.64
C ALA A 45 6.08 9.85 6.14
N PHE A 46 5.15 9.09 6.75
CA PHE A 46 3.71 9.18 6.45
C PHE A 46 3.07 10.50 6.93
N VAL A 47 3.64 11.19 7.93
CA VAL A 47 3.13 12.47 8.44
C VAL A 47 3.41 13.61 7.46
N ASP A 48 4.54 13.57 6.77
CA ASP A 48 4.86 14.55 5.74
C ASP A 48 3.89 14.48 4.54
N GLU A 49 3.31 13.31 4.28
CA GLU A 49 2.25 13.13 3.27
C GLU A 49 0.91 13.74 3.74
N ILE A 50 0.60 13.76 5.03
CA ILE A 50 -0.64 14.36 5.58
C ILE A 50 -0.71 15.85 5.27
N ASN A 51 0.43 16.55 5.37
CA ASN A 51 0.51 18.01 5.23
C ASN A 51 0.24 18.52 3.81
N ARG A 52 0.04 17.64 2.82
CA ARG A 52 -0.42 18.08 1.50
C ARG A 52 -1.86 18.54 1.55
N ALA A 53 -2.06 19.78 1.13
CA ALA A 53 -3.36 20.36 0.95
C ALA A 53 -4.20 19.51 -0.01
N TYR A 54 -5.44 19.20 0.41
CA TYR A 54 -6.46 18.58 -0.42
C TYR A 54 -7.64 19.57 -0.55
N PRO A 55 -8.29 19.69 -1.72
CA PRO A 55 -9.33 20.70 -1.93
C PRO A 55 -10.60 20.52 -1.08
N SER A 56 -10.93 19.29 -0.68
CA SER A 56 -12.10 18.97 0.14
C SER A 56 -11.74 18.88 1.63
N THR A 57 -12.66 19.32 2.49
CA THR A 57 -12.59 19.08 3.95
C THR A 57 -13.13 17.71 4.34
N ASN A 58 -13.82 17.01 3.43
CA ASN A 58 -14.24 15.64 3.65
C ASN A 58 -13.04 14.71 3.42
N ILE A 59 -12.58 14.10 4.52
CA ILE A 59 -11.42 13.23 4.49
C ILE A 59 -11.61 12.00 3.59
N LYS A 60 -12.83 11.46 3.47
CA LYS A 60 -13.09 10.30 2.61
C LYS A 60 -12.80 10.63 1.13
N ASP A 61 -13.09 11.86 0.69
CA ASP A 61 -12.82 12.29 -0.69
C ASP A 61 -11.33 12.14 -0.99
N ARG A 62 -10.45 12.58 -0.08
CA ARG A 62 -8.99 12.43 -0.21
C ARG A 62 -8.57 10.97 -0.32
N TRP A 63 -9.12 10.10 0.52
CA TRP A 63 -8.81 8.66 0.49
C TRP A 63 -9.29 7.98 -0.81
N PHE A 64 -10.37 8.50 -1.41
CA PHE A 64 -11.01 7.92 -2.59
C PHE A 64 -10.53 8.55 -3.91
N ASP A 65 -9.65 9.54 -3.87
CA ASP A 65 -9.11 10.22 -5.04
C ASP A 65 -7.83 9.54 -5.50
N GLU A 66 -7.94 8.69 -6.51
CA GLU A 66 -6.84 7.84 -6.99
C GLU A 66 -5.68 8.66 -7.56
N GLU A 67 -6.03 9.66 -8.36
CA GLU A 67 -5.07 10.58 -8.98
C GLU A 67 -4.26 11.29 -7.91
N PHE A 68 -4.93 11.82 -6.88
CA PHE A 68 -4.26 12.49 -5.78
C PHE A 68 -3.32 11.55 -5.01
N GLN A 69 -3.74 10.31 -4.73
CA GLN A 69 -2.94 9.33 -4.00
C GLN A 69 -1.69 8.92 -4.81
N VAL A 70 -1.87 8.56 -6.08
CA VAL A 70 -0.77 8.12 -6.95
C VAL A 70 0.18 9.27 -7.26
N ASP A 71 -0.33 10.45 -7.63
CA ASP A 71 0.51 11.64 -7.82
C ASP A 71 1.25 11.99 -6.53
N THR A 72 0.62 11.73 -5.38
CA THR A 72 1.26 12.02 -4.12
C THR A 72 2.49 11.17 -3.90
N PHE A 73 2.34 9.86 -4.13
CA PHE A 73 3.41 8.89 -4.10
C PHE A 73 4.50 9.20 -5.13
N LEU A 74 4.17 9.48 -6.39
CA LEU A 74 5.14 9.80 -7.45
C LEU A 74 6.00 11.01 -7.08
N LYS A 75 5.37 12.10 -6.61
CA LYS A 75 6.09 13.27 -6.09
C LYS A 75 6.94 12.93 -4.86
N SER A 76 6.52 11.97 -4.04
CA SER A 76 7.28 11.54 -2.86
C SER A 76 8.57 10.82 -3.23
N ILE A 77 8.64 10.16 -4.40
CA ILE A 77 9.81 9.38 -4.83
C ILE A 77 10.68 10.11 -5.86
N GLN A 78 10.17 11.19 -6.46
CA GLN A 78 10.86 11.96 -7.50
C GLN A 78 12.25 12.43 -7.04
N GLY A 79 13.27 12.09 -7.83
CA GLY A 79 14.66 12.48 -7.58
C GLY A 79 15.31 11.84 -6.36
N LYS A 80 14.68 10.84 -5.73
CA LYS A 80 15.27 10.13 -4.57
C LYS A 80 16.20 9.00 -5.02
N THR A 81 17.31 8.86 -4.31
CA THR A 81 18.13 7.65 -4.34
C THR A 81 17.72 6.73 -3.21
N PHE A 82 17.51 5.46 -3.52
CA PHE A 82 17.18 4.40 -2.57
C PHE A 82 18.38 3.50 -2.32
N HIS A 83 18.62 3.16 -1.05
CA HIS A 83 19.78 2.41 -0.60
C HIS A 83 19.37 1.10 0.09
N GLY A 84 20.28 0.12 0.08
CA GLY A 84 20.03 -1.20 0.69
C GLY A 84 18.87 -1.91 0.01
N GLU A 85 17.97 -2.49 0.81
CA GLU A 85 16.74 -3.13 0.37
C GLU A 85 15.52 -2.22 0.60
N THR A 86 15.74 -0.90 0.48
CA THR A 86 14.66 0.08 0.34
C THR A 86 14.41 0.32 -1.14
N PHE A 87 13.18 0.12 -1.61
CA PHE A 87 12.72 0.51 -2.94
C PHE A 87 11.34 1.19 -2.84
N PRO A 88 10.95 2.00 -3.84
CA PRO A 88 9.63 2.59 -3.88
C PRO A 88 8.56 1.50 -4.04
N VAL A 89 7.54 1.52 -3.19
CA VAL A 89 6.37 0.64 -3.27
C VAL A 89 5.13 1.49 -3.07
N PHE A 90 4.33 1.65 -4.12
CA PHE A 90 2.98 2.19 -3.96
C PHE A 90 2.11 1.11 -3.33
N TRP A 91 1.34 1.49 -2.30
CA TRP A 91 0.44 0.58 -1.62
C TRP A 91 -0.99 1.12 -1.68
N PRO A 92 -1.83 0.62 -2.61
CA PRO A 92 -3.26 0.85 -2.58
C PRO A 92 -3.81 0.47 -1.20
N ASN A 93 -4.38 1.44 -0.49
CA ASN A 93 -4.71 1.27 0.92
C ASN A 93 -5.94 2.08 1.32
N LEU A 94 -6.89 1.42 1.99
CA LEU A 94 -8.07 2.04 2.62
C LEU A 94 -8.05 1.87 4.16
N GLY A 95 -6.87 1.59 4.71
CA GLY A 95 -6.60 1.42 6.13
C GLY A 95 -6.86 0.00 6.66
N PRO A 96 -6.60 -0.21 7.95
CA PRO A 96 -6.48 -1.56 8.53
C PRO A 96 -7.79 -2.36 8.55
N ASN A 97 -8.94 -1.70 8.51
CA ASN A 97 -10.26 -2.36 8.54
C ASN A 97 -10.82 -2.67 7.15
N PHE A 98 -10.03 -2.51 6.09
CA PHE A 98 -10.44 -2.81 4.71
C PHE A 98 -11.05 -4.22 4.58
N TYR A 99 -10.44 -5.23 5.20
CA TYR A 99 -10.97 -6.60 5.11
C TYR A 99 -12.37 -6.73 5.70
N ALA A 100 -12.66 -6.08 6.84
CA ALA A 100 -14.01 -6.05 7.42
C ALA A 100 -15.00 -5.30 6.51
N ALA A 101 -14.53 -4.26 5.84
CA ALA A 101 -15.34 -3.50 4.88
C ALA A 101 -15.80 -4.36 3.69
N LEU A 102 -15.02 -5.38 3.30
CA LEU A 102 -15.42 -6.37 2.30
C LEU A 102 -16.63 -7.21 2.72
N TYR A 103 -16.98 -7.23 4.01
CA TYR A 103 -18.15 -7.92 4.56
C TYR A 103 -19.29 -6.96 4.95
N GLY A 104 -19.21 -5.69 4.56
CA GLY A 104 -20.25 -4.69 4.81
C GLY A 104 -20.00 -3.75 5.99
N ALA A 105 -18.82 -3.80 6.61
CA ALA A 105 -18.46 -2.83 7.64
C ALA A 105 -18.21 -1.45 7.03
N GLU A 106 -18.79 -0.40 7.60
CA GLU A 106 -18.53 0.98 7.17
C GLU A 106 -17.17 1.45 7.72
N LEU A 107 -16.40 2.13 6.87
CA LEU A 107 -15.11 2.72 7.24
C LEU A 107 -15.24 4.19 7.60
N GLU A 108 -14.78 4.54 8.80
CA GLU A 108 -14.50 5.89 9.23
C GLU A 108 -13.04 6.26 8.97
N PHE A 109 -12.82 7.28 8.14
CA PHE A 109 -11.50 7.76 7.79
C PHE A 109 -11.01 8.85 8.76
N ARG A 110 -9.70 8.84 9.02
CA ARG A 110 -8.92 9.84 9.77
C ARG A 110 -7.64 10.13 8.97
N ASP A 111 -6.83 11.09 9.42
CA ASP A 111 -5.70 11.64 8.65
C ASP A 111 -4.71 10.58 8.15
N VAL A 112 -4.48 9.53 8.94
CA VAL A 112 -3.48 8.47 8.65
C VAL A 112 -4.03 7.06 8.76
N THR A 113 -5.32 6.92 9.07
CA THR A 113 -5.89 5.60 9.37
C THR A 113 -7.38 5.57 9.07
N SER A 114 -7.92 4.37 8.98
CA SER A 114 -9.35 4.12 9.00
C SER A 114 -9.70 3.15 10.10
N TRP A 115 -10.90 3.28 10.64
CA TRP A 115 -11.45 2.33 11.59
C TRP A 115 -12.89 2.00 11.23
N SER A 116 -13.43 0.95 11.84
CA SER A 116 -14.81 0.55 11.64
C SER A 116 -15.46 0.27 13.00
N PRO A 117 -16.69 0.73 13.24
CA PRO A 117 -17.47 0.23 14.37
C PRO A 117 -17.72 -1.28 14.22
N PRO A 118 -18.02 -2.00 15.31
CA PRO A 118 -18.38 -3.40 15.24
C PRO A 118 -19.50 -3.63 14.23
N LEU A 119 -19.27 -4.53 13.26
CA LEU A 119 -20.30 -4.92 12.29
C LEU A 119 -21.35 -5.84 12.92
N LEU A 120 -20.92 -6.70 13.84
CA LEU A 120 -21.78 -7.59 14.63
C LEU A 120 -21.58 -7.30 16.12
N GLU A 121 -22.67 -7.27 16.89
CA GLU A 121 -22.62 -7.15 18.35
C GLU A 121 -22.46 -8.52 19.03
N ASP A 122 -22.90 -9.59 18.38
CA ASP A 122 -22.76 -10.96 18.84
C ASP A 122 -22.64 -11.96 17.67
N TRP A 123 -22.49 -13.24 18.01
CA TRP A 123 -22.27 -14.32 17.05
C TRP A 123 -23.52 -14.73 16.26
N THR A 124 -24.72 -14.28 16.64
CA THR A 124 -25.97 -14.70 15.96
C THR A 124 -26.07 -14.15 14.54
N GLY A 125 -25.36 -13.07 14.23
CA GLY A 125 -25.32 -12.46 12.90
C GLY A 125 -24.29 -13.06 11.94
N LEU A 126 -23.52 -14.08 12.33
CA LEU A 126 -22.44 -14.63 11.49
C LEU A 126 -22.91 -15.05 10.09
N ASP A 127 -24.07 -15.69 9.99
CA ASP A 127 -24.62 -16.18 8.71
C ASP A 127 -24.97 -15.06 7.72
N SER A 128 -25.05 -13.81 8.19
CA SER A 128 -25.28 -12.63 7.35
C SER A 128 -24.00 -12.13 6.67
N LEU A 129 -22.82 -12.48 7.18
CA LEU A 129 -21.55 -12.03 6.63
C LEU A 129 -21.29 -12.66 5.27
N LYS A 130 -21.18 -11.82 4.24
CA LYS A 130 -20.88 -12.25 2.88
C LYS A 130 -19.79 -11.38 2.31
N LEU A 131 -18.77 -12.02 1.74
CA LEU A 131 -17.73 -11.34 0.99
C LEU A 131 -18.37 -10.67 -0.24
N ASP A 132 -18.28 -9.35 -0.32
CA ASP A 132 -18.78 -8.55 -1.43
C ASP A 132 -17.63 -7.80 -2.12
N MET A 133 -17.04 -8.44 -3.13
CA MET A 133 -16.02 -7.82 -4.00
C MET A 133 -16.60 -6.76 -4.94
N SER A 134 -17.93 -6.58 -4.95
CA SER A 134 -18.60 -5.53 -5.71
C SER A 134 -18.96 -4.33 -4.84
N ASN A 135 -18.52 -4.25 -3.58
CA ASN A 135 -18.81 -3.09 -2.76
C ASN A 135 -17.95 -1.86 -3.13
N GLN A 136 -18.27 -0.70 -2.55
CA GLN A 136 -17.56 0.55 -2.84
C GLN A 136 -16.07 0.52 -2.53
N TYR A 137 -15.66 -0.21 -1.48
CA TYR A 137 -14.26 -0.27 -1.03
C TYR A 137 -13.43 -1.21 -1.90
N ALA A 138 -13.99 -2.36 -2.30
CA ALA A 138 -13.35 -3.30 -3.21
C ALA A 138 -13.10 -2.63 -4.58
N ARG A 139 -14.13 -2.00 -5.16
CA ARG A 139 -13.97 -1.23 -6.40
C ARG A 139 -12.93 -0.13 -6.26
N LYS A 140 -12.95 0.63 -5.16
CA LYS A 140 -11.97 1.69 -4.95
C LYS A 140 -10.54 1.17 -4.84
N MET A 141 -10.33 0.00 -4.23
CA MET A 141 -9.02 -0.66 -4.20
C MET A 141 -8.54 -1.01 -5.61
N ASP A 142 -9.43 -1.52 -6.46
CA ASP A 142 -9.14 -1.79 -7.87
C ASP A 142 -8.85 -0.50 -8.65
N ASP A 143 -9.63 0.56 -8.44
CA ASP A 143 -9.44 1.85 -9.10
C ASP A 143 -8.06 2.46 -8.75
N LEU A 144 -7.69 2.45 -7.45
CA LEU A 144 -6.37 2.87 -6.97
C LEU A 144 -5.24 2.07 -7.62
N THR A 145 -5.44 0.76 -7.71
CA THR A 145 -4.45 -0.15 -8.32
C THR A 145 -4.31 0.11 -9.82
N ARG A 146 -5.41 0.31 -10.54
CA ARG A 146 -5.41 0.62 -11.98
C ARG A 146 -4.73 1.95 -12.26
N CYS A 147 -5.08 3.01 -11.53
CA CYS A 147 -4.45 4.32 -11.67
C CYS A 147 -2.92 4.23 -11.49
N ALA A 148 -2.46 3.45 -10.50
CA ALA A 148 -1.04 3.24 -10.27
C ALA A 148 -0.32 2.42 -11.36
N LEU A 149 -1.03 1.58 -12.10
CA LEU A 149 -0.46 0.80 -13.22
C LEU A 149 -0.41 1.61 -14.53
N GLU A 150 -1.25 2.63 -14.67
CA GLU A 150 -1.34 3.47 -15.86
C GLU A 150 -0.35 4.65 -15.86
N LYS A 151 0.27 4.94 -14.71
CA LYS A 151 1.24 6.03 -14.52
C LYS A 151 2.66 5.50 -14.35
#